data_AF-A0AAF0PX84-F1
#
_entry.id   AF-A0AAF0PX84-F1
#
_cell.length_a   1.000
_cell.length_b   1.000
_cell.length_c   1.000
_cell.angle_alpha   90.00
_cell.angle_beta   90.00
_cell.angle_gamma   90.00
#
_symmetry.space_group_name_H-M   'P 1'
#
loop_
_entity.id
_entity.type
_entity.pdbx_description
1 polymer ?
#
loop_
_entity_poly.entity_id
_entity_poly.type
_entity_poly.pdbx_seq_one_letter_code
_entity_poly.pdbx_strand_id
1 'polypeptide(L)'
;MNHFSRFIFLVTYFIYLSHIALASIVSTGDYNKDFYVTYSPNHINTSVDGRTRSLIFDKESGTEIASKDMYLFGQFDMKIKLIPGNSAGTVVAFYLASGQPNRDEVDFEFLGNVAGKPYTLQTNVYVDGFDDREQRINLWFDPTQDYHTYSILWNLHQIVFMVDWVPIRTYRNHADKGAKYPHWQPMELKMSIWNGEDWATDGGKTKIDWSKAPFVATLGNYKIDACVWKGNARFCRVESENHWWNKGQSSTLTWTQRRLFKWVRKYHLTYDYCMDNQRFQNNMPIECSLPKY
;
A
#
# COMPACT_ATOMS: atom_id res chain seq x y z
N MET A 1 15.28 34.16 -35.79
CA MET A 1 14.47 32.92 -35.87
C MET A 1 13.25 33.19 -36.73
N ASN A 2 13.09 32.44 -37.81
CA ASN A 2 11.99 32.62 -38.77
C ASN A 2 10.64 32.34 -38.09
N HIS A 3 9.57 33.05 -38.48
CA HIS A 3 8.23 32.90 -37.87
C HIS A 3 7.73 31.43 -37.88
N PHE A 4 8.14 30.67 -38.90
CA PHE A 4 7.88 29.25 -39.05
C PHE A 4 8.54 28.39 -37.94
N SER A 5 9.78 28.70 -37.56
CA SER A 5 10.47 28.00 -36.47
C SER A 5 9.85 28.30 -35.10
N ARG A 6 9.33 29.51 -34.88
CA ARG A 6 8.61 29.86 -33.64
C ARG A 6 7.27 29.12 -33.56
N PHE A 7 6.55 28.99 -34.68
CA PHE A 7 5.30 28.24 -34.73
C PHE A 7 5.51 26.74 -34.47
N ILE A 8 6.53 26.13 -35.09
CA ILE A 8 6.89 24.73 -34.83
C ILE A 8 7.28 24.53 -33.36
N PHE A 9 8.08 25.42 -32.76
CA PHE A 9 8.44 25.35 -31.34
C PHE A 9 7.22 25.46 -30.41
N LEU A 10 6.27 26.33 -30.73
CA LEU A 10 5.05 26.49 -29.93
C LEU A 10 4.14 25.28 -30.05
N VAL A 11 3.98 24.71 -31.25
CA VAL A 11 3.18 23.50 -31.49
C VAL A 11 3.80 22.28 -30.82
N THR A 12 5.13 22.07 -30.93
CA THR A 12 5.80 20.95 -30.25
C THR A 12 5.76 21.10 -28.74
N TYR A 13 5.89 22.33 -28.21
CA TYR A 13 5.74 22.61 -26.79
C TYR A 13 4.30 22.34 -26.30
N PHE A 14 3.27 22.71 -27.07
CA PHE A 14 1.87 22.44 -26.75
C PHE A 14 1.54 20.94 -26.79
N ILE A 15 2.06 20.21 -27.78
CA ILE A 15 1.93 18.75 -27.87
C ILE A 15 2.62 18.08 -26.68
N TYR A 16 3.82 18.55 -26.30
CA TYR A 16 4.55 18.04 -25.14
C TYR A 16 3.80 18.30 -23.81
N LEU A 17 3.21 19.49 -23.65
CA LEU A 17 2.36 19.81 -22.50
C LEU A 17 1.08 18.96 -22.45
N SER A 18 0.46 18.68 -23.60
CA SER A 18 -0.75 17.86 -23.68
C SER A 18 -0.51 16.40 -23.28
N HIS A 19 0.68 15.86 -23.53
CA HIS A 19 1.06 14.51 -23.09
C HIS A 19 1.37 14.41 -21.59
N ILE A 20 1.78 15.51 -20.94
CA ILE A 20 2.12 15.53 -19.50
C ILE A 20 0.84 15.46 -18.63
N ALA A 21 -0.30 15.94 -19.12
CA ALA A 21 -1.55 15.98 -18.35
C ALA A 21 -2.34 14.65 -18.34
N LEU A 22 -1.98 13.66 -19.17
CA LEU A 22 -2.77 12.42 -19.37
C LEU A 22 -2.35 11.26 -18.45
N ALA A 23 -1.31 11.42 -17.63
CA ALA A 23 -0.77 10.31 -16.85
C ALA A 23 -1.36 10.22 -15.42
N SER A 24 -1.95 11.28 -14.87
CA SER A 24 -2.60 11.25 -13.56
C SER A 24 -4.06 10.80 -13.68
N ILE A 25 -4.48 9.82 -12.88
CA ILE A 25 -5.89 9.43 -12.76
C ILE A 25 -6.38 9.64 -11.32
N VAL A 26 -7.59 10.15 -11.18
CA VAL A 26 -8.40 10.00 -9.97
C VAL A 26 -9.47 8.98 -10.32
N SER A 27 -9.36 7.77 -9.80
CA SER A 27 -10.39 6.75 -9.96
C SER A 27 -11.06 6.43 -8.64
N THR A 28 -12.38 6.37 -8.67
CA THR A 28 -13.22 6.12 -7.50
C THR A 28 -14.37 5.20 -7.86
N GLY A 29 -14.53 4.11 -7.11
CA GLY A 29 -15.85 3.54 -6.82
C GLY A 29 -16.45 2.57 -7.83
N ASP A 30 -15.69 1.97 -8.74
CA ASP A 30 -16.17 0.79 -9.48
C ASP A 30 -15.09 -0.28 -9.62
N TYR A 31 -15.15 -1.31 -8.78
CA TYR A 31 -14.19 -2.39 -8.80
C TYR A 31 -14.16 -3.16 -10.13
N ASN A 32 -15.28 -3.23 -10.87
CA ASN A 32 -15.30 -3.93 -12.16
C ASN A 32 -14.60 -3.13 -13.26
N LYS A 33 -14.58 -1.81 -13.11
CA LYS A 33 -13.85 -0.92 -14.01
C LYS A 33 -12.35 -0.98 -13.78
N ASP A 34 -11.90 -0.88 -12.52
CA ASP A 34 -10.49 -0.61 -12.24
C ASP A 34 -9.69 -1.84 -11.78
N PHE A 35 -10.37 -2.92 -11.39
CA PHE A 35 -9.72 -4.15 -10.92
C PHE A 35 -10.15 -5.37 -11.74
N TYR A 36 -9.30 -6.38 -11.76
CA TYR A 36 -9.60 -7.72 -12.25
C TYR A 36 -9.27 -8.74 -11.16
N VAL A 37 -9.89 -9.92 -11.23
CA VAL A 37 -9.61 -11.02 -10.31
C VAL A 37 -8.43 -11.81 -10.86
N THR A 38 -7.35 -11.93 -10.08
CA THR A 38 -6.16 -12.71 -10.46
C THR A 38 -6.26 -14.16 -10.01
N TYR A 39 -7.01 -14.44 -8.94
CA TYR A 39 -7.13 -15.78 -8.38
C TYR A 39 -8.51 -16.05 -7.77
N SER A 40 -9.05 -17.26 -8.02
CA SER A 40 -10.31 -17.78 -7.47
C SER A 40 -11.51 -16.83 -7.58
N PRO A 41 -12.05 -16.62 -8.80
CA PRO A 41 -13.18 -15.71 -9.02
C PRO A 41 -14.48 -16.09 -8.29
N ASN A 42 -14.65 -17.36 -7.94
CA ASN A 42 -15.81 -17.83 -7.18
C ASN A 42 -15.77 -17.39 -5.70
N HIS A 43 -14.63 -16.88 -5.23
CA HIS A 43 -14.40 -16.38 -3.87
C HIS A 43 -14.49 -14.84 -3.79
N ILE A 44 -15.04 -14.20 -4.83
CA ILE A 44 -15.28 -12.75 -4.89
C ILE A 44 -16.78 -12.49 -5.09
N ASN A 45 -17.35 -11.68 -4.20
CA ASN A 45 -18.68 -11.10 -4.42
C ASN A 45 -18.54 -9.59 -4.64
N THR A 46 -19.14 -9.06 -5.71
CA THR A 46 -19.18 -7.62 -5.98
C THR A 46 -20.62 -7.12 -5.84
N SER A 47 -20.81 -5.98 -5.18
CA SER A 47 -22.13 -5.34 -5.07
C SER A 47 -22.65 -4.90 -6.45
N VAL A 48 -23.98 -4.76 -6.57
CA VAL A 48 -24.64 -4.38 -7.83
C VAL A 48 -24.13 -3.03 -8.35
N ASP A 49 -23.80 -2.10 -7.47
CA ASP A 49 -23.26 -0.78 -7.81
C ASP A 49 -21.73 -0.78 -8.04
N GLY A 50 -21.06 -1.94 -7.94
CA GLY A 50 -19.62 -2.08 -8.14
C GLY A 50 -18.75 -1.46 -7.04
N ARG A 51 -19.34 -0.91 -5.96
CA ARG A 51 -18.63 -0.13 -4.93
C ARG A 51 -18.08 -0.92 -3.78
N THR A 52 -18.55 -2.14 -3.58
CA THR A 52 -18.13 -3.03 -2.50
C THR A 52 -17.71 -4.37 -3.08
N ARG A 53 -16.62 -4.95 -2.56
CA ARG A 53 -16.21 -6.31 -2.84
C ARG A 53 -15.94 -7.09 -1.57
N SER A 54 -16.36 -8.35 -1.53
CA SER A 54 -16.01 -9.29 -0.47
C SER A 54 -14.98 -10.28 -0.98
N LEU A 55 -13.91 -10.48 -0.22
CA LEU A 55 -12.89 -11.49 -0.43
C LEU A 55 -13.16 -12.64 0.54
N ILE A 56 -13.37 -13.83 0.00
CA ILE A 56 -13.77 -15.02 0.75
C ILE A 56 -12.59 -15.97 0.83
N PHE A 57 -12.38 -16.55 2.00
CA PHE A 57 -11.36 -17.56 2.24
C PHE A 57 -11.94 -18.74 3.00
N ASP A 58 -11.73 -19.94 2.46
CA ASP A 58 -12.13 -21.21 3.04
C ASP A 58 -11.12 -22.32 2.69
N LYS A 59 -11.47 -23.57 2.99
CA LYS A 59 -10.58 -24.72 2.76
C LYS A 59 -10.26 -24.94 1.27
N GLU A 60 -11.12 -24.45 0.37
CA GLU A 60 -10.92 -24.65 -1.06
C GLU A 60 -9.95 -23.62 -1.61
N SER A 61 -10.09 -22.36 -1.22
CA SER A 61 -9.24 -21.30 -1.74
C SER A 61 -9.26 -20.00 -0.94
N GLY A 62 -8.18 -19.23 -1.11
CA GLY A 62 -8.20 -17.78 -0.94
C GLY A 62 -8.54 -17.08 -2.24
N THR A 63 -8.33 -15.77 -2.31
CA THR A 63 -8.57 -15.01 -3.55
C THR A 63 -7.68 -13.78 -3.61
N GLU A 64 -7.48 -13.26 -4.82
CA GLU A 64 -6.74 -12.03 -5.07
C GLU A 64 -7.38 -11.22 -6.20
N ILE A 65 -7.35 -9.90 -6.05
CA ILE A 65 -7.66 -8.92 -7.09
C ILE A 65 -6.46 -7.99 -7.30
N ALA A 66 -6.29 -7.51 -8.53
CA ALA A 66 -5.28 -6.53 -8.90
C ALA A 66 -5.88 -5.38 -9.72
N SER A 67 -5.28 -4.20 -9.65
CA SER A 67 -5.63 -3.06 -10.49
C SER A 67 -5.24 -3.34 -11.95
N LYS A 68 -6.09 -2.94 -12.90
CA LYS A 68 -5.82 -3.12 -14.33
C LYS A 68 -4.66 -2.25 -14.83
N ASP A 69 -4.51 -1.08 -14.23
CA ASP A 69 -3.39 -0.18 -14.49
C ASP A 69 -2.24 -0.45 -13.50
N MET A 70 -1.03 -0.22 -13.95
CA MET A 70 0.15 -0.08 -13.10
C MET A 70 0.41 1.40 -12.83
N TYR A 71 0.94 1.71 -11.66
CA TYR A 71 1.17 3.08 -11.21
C TYR A 71 2.63 3.31 -10.84
N LEU A 72 3.09 4.54 -11.02
CA LEU A 72 4.37 4.98 -10.48
C LEU A 72 4.12 6.26 -9.68
N PHE A 73 4.10 6.14 -8.35
CA PHE A 73 3.70 7.18 -7.41
C PHE A 73 2.20 7.53 -7.43
N GLY A 74 1.72 8.03 -6.30
CA GLY A 74 0.33 8.37 -6.06
C GLY A 74 -0.09 8.16 -4.62
N GLN A 75 -1.38 8.36 -4.37
CA GLN A 75 -2.05 7.96 -3.14
C GLN A 75 -3.11 6.90 -3.46
N PHE A 76 -3.08 5.82 -2.68
CA PHE A 76 -3.99 4.69 -2.77
C PHE A 76 -4.73 4.57 -1.46
N ASP A 77 -6.03 4.82 -1.47
CA ASP A 77 -6.90 4.74 -0.30
C ASP A 77 -7.87 3.58 -0.45
N MET A 78 -7.88 2.65 0.50
CA MET A 78 -8.77 1.50 0.50
C MET A 78 -9.58 1.45 1.79
N LYS A 79 -10.92 1.38 1.70
CA LYS A 79 -11.76 1.09 2.86
C LYS A 79 -11.83 -0.41 3.09
N ILE A 80 -11.37 -0.87 4.24
CA ILE A 80 -11.32 -2.29 4.57
C ILE A 80 -12.03 -2.50 5.92
N LYS A 81 -12.88 -3.52 5.97
CA LYS A 81 -13.43 -4.08 7.20
C LYS A 81 -13.05 -5.56 7.27
N LEU A 82 -12.38 -5.92 8.37
CA LEU A 82 -11.75 -7.22 8.55
C LEU A 82 -12.72 -8.31 9.03
N ILE A 83 -12.22 -9.54 9.09
CA ILE A 83 -12.98 -10.74 9.43
C ILE A 83 -13.36 -10.70 10.92
N PRO A 84 -14.66 -10.74 11.27
CA PRO A 84 -15.10 -10.77 12.66
C PRO A 84 -14.87 -12.13 13.31
N GLY A 85 -14.88 -12.18 14.64
CA GLY A 85 -14.80 -13.44 15.38
C GLY A 85 -13.40 -14.04 15.39
N ASN A 86 -13.29 -15.35 15.16
CA ASN A 86 -11.99 -16.03 15.09
C ASN A 86 -11.47 -15.98 13.66
N SER A 87 -10.33 -15.32 13.47
CA SER A 87 -9.63 -15.17 12.19
C SER A 87 -8.18 -15.64 12.28
N ALA A 88 -7.82 -16.40 13.32
CA ALA A 88 -6.46 -16.88 13.52
C ALA A 88 -5.92 -17.62 12.27
N GLY A 89 -4.67 -17.35 11.93
CA GLY A 89 -3.96 -17.88 10.77
C GLY A 89 -4.37 -17.27 9.42
N THR A 90 -5.37 -16.39 9.36
CA THR A 90 -5.70 -15.66 8.14
C THR A 90 -4.80 -14.43 7.96
N VAL A 91 -4.47 -14.11 6.71
CA VAL A 91 -3.85 -12.84 6.32
C VAL A 91 -4.73 -12.17 5.27
N VAL A 92 -5.14 -10.93 5.54
CA VAL A 92 -5.72 -10.03 4.53
C VAL A 92 -4.63 -9.04 4.15
N ALA A 93 -4.34 -8.88 2.86
CA ALA A 93 -3.28 -7.98 2.39
C ALA A 93 -3.85 -6.83 1.55
N PHE A 94 -3.33 -5.62 1.78
CA PHE A 94 -3.48 -4.46 0.89
C PHE A 94 -2.11 -3.93 0.52
N TYR A 95 -1.69 -4.14 -0.73
CA TYR A 95 -0.30 -3.91 -1.11
C TYR A 95 -0.11 -3.42 -2.54
N LEU A 96 1.02 -2.77 -2.79
CA LEU A 96 1.50 -2.44 -4.13
C LEU A 96 2.66 -3.38 -4.48
N ALA A 97 2.68 -3.98 -5.66
CA ALA A 97 3.79 -4.82 -6.09
C ALA A 97 4.12 -4.64 -7.58
N SER A 98 5.42 -4.63 -7.90
CA SER A 98 5.88 -4.70 -9.29
C SER A 98 5.94 -6.15 -9.78
N GLY A 99 5.85 -6.34 -11.09
CA GLY A 99 5.87 -7.68 -11.72
C GLY A 99 7.26 -8.26 -12.00
N GLN A 100 8.34 -7.60 -11.57
CA GLN A 100 9.71 -8.03 -11.88
C GLN A 100 10.21 -9.09 -10.88
N PRO A 101 11.21 -9.94 -11.24
CA PRO A 101 11.80 -10.89 -10.28
C PRO A 101 12.40 -10.19 -9.05
N ASN A 102 13.07 -9.05 -9.25
CA ASN A 102 13.59 -8.18 -8.20
C ASN A 102 12.52 -7.15 -7.78
N ARG A 103 11.31 -7.60 -7.46
CA ARG A 103 10.17 -6.71 -7.27
C ARG A 103 10.38 -5.67 -6.18
N ASP A 104 9.76 -4.52 -6.41
CA ASP A 104 9.44 -3.55 -5.39
C ASP A 104 8.04 -3.87 -4.85
N GLU A 105 7.84 -3.77 -3.54
CA GLU A 105 6.57 -4.08 -2.89
C GLU A 105 6.37 -3.23 -1.63
N VAL A 106 5.12 -2.85 -1.33
CA VAL A 106 4.75 -1.98 -0.22
C VAL A 106 3.45 -2.49 0.40
N ASP A 107 3.52 -2.96 1.65
CA ASP A 107 2.50 -3.85 2.20
C ASP A 107 1.77 -3.26 3.40
N PHE A 108 0.46 -3.50 3.44
CA PHE A 108 -0.29 -3.72 4.67
C PHE A 108 -0.73 -5.18 4.73
N GLU A 109 -0.48 -5.83 5.86
CA GLU A 109 -0.94 -7.19 6.13
C GLU A 109 -1.66 -7.21 7.48
N PHE A 110 -2.92 -7.64 7.46
CA PHE A 110 -3.75 -7.79 8.65
C PHE A 110 -3.69 -9.23 9.12
N LEU A 111 -2.99 -9.44 10.23
CA LEU A 111 -2.79 -10.75 10.81
C LEU A 111 -3.96 -11.05 11.75
N GLY A 112 -4.76 -12.05 11.38
CA GLY A 112 -5.92 -12.45 12.15
C GLY A 112 -5.56 -13.05 13.51
N ASN A 113 -6.57 -13.20 14.37
CA ASN A 113 -6.39 -13.64 15.74
C ASN A 113 -7.58 -14.46 16.23
N VAL A 114 -7.43 -15.11 17.39
CA VAL A 114 -8.56 -15.76 18.06
C VAL A 114 -9.60 -14.73 18.49
N ALA A 115 -10.85 -15.16 18.61
CA ALA A 115 -11.95 -14.28 18.97
C ALA A 115 -11.66 -13.50 20.27
N GLY A 116 -11.91 -12.18 20.25
CA GLY A 116 -11.70 -11.29 21.39
C GLY A 116 -10.25 -10.83 21.60
N LYS A 117 -9.30 -11.23 20.74
CA LYS A 117 -7.93 -10.70 20.72
C LYS A 117 -7.75 -9.69 19.58
N PRO A 118 -6.88 -8.68 19.75
CA PRO A 118 -6.70 -7.66 18.72
C PRO A 118 -6.02 -8.23 17.47
N TYR A 119 -6.41 -7.67 16.32
CA TYR A 119 -5.64 -7.80 15.08
C TYR A 119 -4.25 -7.17 15.22
N THR A 120 -3.27 -7.76 14.54
CA THR A 120 -1.98 -7.09 14.31
C THR A 120 -1.96 -6.56 12.88
N LEU A 121 -1.61 -5.29 12.72
CA LEU A 121 -1.33 -4.70 11.41
C LEU A 121 0.17 -4.68 11.17
N GLN A 122 0.63 -5.45 10.20
CA GLN A 122 2.00 -5.45 9.71
C GLN A 122 2.11 -4.52 8.49
N THR A 123 3.22 -3.81 8.40
CA THR A 123 3.64 -3.11 7.17
C THR A 123 5.00 -3.61 6.75
N ASN A 124 5.26 -3.67 5.45
CA ASN A 124 6.55 -4.06 4.92
C ASN A 124 6.93 -3.25 3.67
N VAL A 125 8.22 -3.27 3.31
CA VAL A 125 8.75 -2.60 2.11
C VAL A 125 9.85 -3.46 1.51
N TYR A 126 9.58 -3.98 0.30
CA TYR A 126 10.56 -4.68 -0.52
C TYR A 126 11.12 -3.71 -1.56
N VAL A 127 12.44 -3.72 -1.73
CA VAL A 127 13.08 -2.93 -2.77
C VAL A 127 14.16 -3.74 -3.48
N ASP A 128 14.10 -3.78 -4.81
CA ASP A 128 14.98 -4.58 -5.66
C ASP A 128 15.03 -6.06 -5.22
N GLY A 129 13.90 -6.62 -4.79
CA GLY A 129 13.79 -8.00 -4.29
C GLY A 129 14.33 -8.24 -2.88
N PHE A 130 14.72 -7.19 -2.15
CA PHE A 130 15.18 -7.30 -0.76
C PHE A 130 14.06 -6.95 0.22
N ASP A 131 13.69 -7.94 1.03
CA ASP A 131 12.68 -7.91 2.10
C ASP A 131 13.25 -7.38 3.45
N ASP A 132 12.67 -7.83 4.56
CA ASP A 132 13.03 -7.73 5.97
C ASP A 132 12.79 -6.36 6.61
N ARG A 133 11.71 -5.67 6.23
CA ARG A 133 11.38 -4.33 6.76
C ARG A 133 10.06 -4.29 7.51
N GLU A 134 9.71 -5.32 8.24
CA GLU A 134 8.43 -5.43 8.92
C GLU A 134 8.35 -4.45 10.11
N GLN A 135 7.19 -3.79 10.22
CA GLN A 135 6.77 -3.12 11.45
C GLN A 135 5.37 -3.59 11.79
N ARG A 136 5.10 -3.83 13.07
CA ARG A 136 3.78 -4.30 13.54
C ARG A 136 3.20 -3.32 14.54
N ILE A 137 1.90 -3.08 14.44
CA ILE A 137 1.14 -2.27 15.40
C ILE A 137 -0.14 -2.99 15.84
N ASN A 138 -0.63 -2.65 17.03
CA ASN A 138 -2.03 -2.85 17.40
C ASN A 138 -2.85 -1.61 17.01
N LEU A 139 -4.04 -1.81 16.45
CA LEU A 139 -4.95 -0.71 16.13
C LEU A 139 -5.63 -0.15 17.39
N TRP A 140 -6.02 1.13 17.34
CA TRP A 140 -6.73 1.83 18.44
C TRP A 140 -8.26 1.68 18.36
N PHE A 141 -8.74 0.77 17.52
CA PHE A 141 -10.14 0.44 17.30
C PHE A 141 -10.25 -1.04 16.92
N ASP A 142 -11.47 -1.59 16.91
CA ASP A 142 -11.75 -2.92 16.38
C ASP A 142 -12.00 -2.83 14.86
N PRO A 143 -11.05 -3.29 14.01
CA PRO A 143 -11.15 -3.17 12.55
C PRO A 143 -12.21 -4.10 11.92
N THR A 144 -12.91 -4.91 12.73
CA THR A 144 -13.98 -5.82 12.27
C THR A 144 -15.36 -5.19 12.36
N GLN A 145 -15.53 -4.10 13.13
CA GLN A 145 -16.84 -3.49 13.39
C GLN A 145 -17.28 -2.53 12.28
N ASP A 146 -16.34 -1.78 11.71
CA ASP A 146 -16.64 -0.80 10.66
C ASP A 146 -15.49 -0.71 9.64
N TYR A 147 -15.75 -0.04 8.53
CA TYR A 147 -14.74 0.28 7.53
C TYR A 147 -13.80 1.36 8.05
N HIS A 148 -12.51 1.09 7.95
CA HIS A 148 -11.45 2.07 8.12
C HIS A 148 -10.70 2.25 6.80
N THR A 149 -10.16 3.45 6.58
CA THR A 149 -9.37 3.72 5.38
C THR A 149 -7.92 3.37 5.65
N TYR A 150 -7.31 2.57 4.78
CA TYR A 150 -5.88 2.26 4.80
C TYR A 150 -5.26 2.88 3.56
N SER A 151 -4.24 3.70 3.77
CA SER A 151 -3.69 4.54 2.72
C SER A 151 -2.19 4.36 2.57
N ILE A 152 -1.74 4.25 1.32
CA ILE A 152 -0.34 4.35 0.92
C ILE A 152 -0.19 5.64 0.12
N LEU A 153 0.55 6.61 0.67
CA LEU A 153 1.09 7.71 -0.11
C LEU A 153 2.50 7.30 -0.55
N TRP A 154 2.75 7.18 -1.84
CA TRP A 154 4.04 6.84 -2.41
C TRP A 154 4.47 7.93 -3.39
N ASN A 155 5.57 8.62 -3.11
CA ASN A 155 6.08 9.68 -3.98
C ASN A 155 7.61 9.63 -4.11
N LEU A 156 8.22 10.66 -4.69
CA LEU A 156 9.68 10.72 -4.85
C LEU A 156 10.46 10.88 -3.54
N HIS A 157 9.80 11.27 -2.45
CA HIS A 157 10.41 11.67 -1.19
C HIS A 157 10.23 10.63 -0.09
N GLN A 158 9.09 9.94 -0.07
CA GLN A 158 8.70 9.02 0.98
C GLN A 158 7.52 8.12 0.60
N ILE A 159 7.44 6.99 1.27
CA ILE A 159 6.21 6.22 1.46
C ILE A 159 5.65 6.55 2.84
N VAL A 160 4.36 6.85 2.91
CA VAL A 160 3.62 7.03 4.16
C VAL A 160 2.48 6.04 4.21
N PHE A 161 2.49 5.19 5.24
CA PHE A 161 1.40 4.31 5.58
C PHE A 161 0.48 5.03 6.56
N MET A 162 -0.81 5.09 6.26
CA MET A 162 -1.79 5.75 7.12
C MET A 162 -2.99 4.85 7.39
N VAL A 163 -3.54 5.00 8.59
CA VAL A 163 -4.83 4.43 8.99
C VAL A 163 -5.77 5.60 9.28
N ASP A 164 -6.87 5.67 8.54
CA ASP A 164 -7.79 6.77 8.33
C ASP A 164 -7.10 8.05 7.81
N TRP A 165 -6.31 8.70 8.66
CA TRP A 165 -5.44 9.84 8.31
C TRP A 165 -4.19 9.89 9.19
N VAL A 166 -4.03 8.92 10.10
CA VAL A 166 -2.95 8.84 11.09
C VAL A 166 -1.77 8.13 10.44
N PRO A 167 -0.61 8.79 10.24
CA PRO A 167 0.59 8.12 9.76
C PRO A 167 1.08 7.12 10.80
N ILE A 168 1.18 5.86 10.41
CA ILE A 168 1.68 4.78 11.27
C ILE A 168 3.15 4.46 10.99
N ARG A 169 3.59 4.68 9.75
CA ARG A 169 4.95 4.42 9.27
C ARG A 169 5.33 5.40 8.17
N THR A 170 6.60 5.81 8.18
CA THR A 170 7.25 6.51 7.08
C THR A 170 8.48 5.74 6.63
N TYR A 171 8.63 5.56 5.32
CA TYR A 171 9.84 5.04 4.69
C TYR A 171 10.37 6.09 3.73
N ARG A 172 11.43 6.80 4.12
CA ARG A 172 11.95 7.94 3.35
C ARG A 172 12.90 7.50 2.25
N ASN A 173 12.87 8.23 1.15
CA ASN A 173 13.88 8.12 0.13
C ASN A 173 15.18 8.76 0.62
N HIS A 174 16.14 7.91 1.03
CA HIS A 174 17.52 8.29 1.34
C HIS A 174 18.50 7.64 0.37
N ALA A 175 18.13 7.54 -0.92
CA ALA A 175 18.99 6.96 -1.95
C ALA A 175 20.32 7.73 -2.10
N ASP A 176 20.33 9.02 -1.81
CA ASP A 176 21.53 9.87 -1.72
C ASP A 176 22.53 9.38 -0.65
N LYS A 177 22.05 8.60 0.34
CA LYS A 177 22.83 8.01 1.43
C LYS A 177 22.95 6.48 1.33
N GLY A 178 22.59 5.92 0.18
CA GLY A 178 22.69 4.49 -0.10
C GLY A 178 21.52 3.63 0.38
N ALA A 179 20.45 4.21 0.92
CA ALA A 179 19.23 3.46 1.22
C ALA A 179 18.46 3.12 -0.06
N LYS A 180 17.99 1.89 -0.19
CA LYS A 180 17.13 1.51 -1.32
C LYS A 180 15.74 2.11 -1.17
N TYR A 181 15.14 2.50 -2.28
CA TYR A 181 13.79 3.06 -2.32
C TYR A 181 13.07 2.67 -3.62
N PRO A 182 11.77 2.33 -3.63
CA PRO A 182 11.07 1.95 -4.85
C PRO A 182 10.72 3.21 -5.66
N HIS A 183 11.54 3.55 -6.66
CA HIS A 183 11.35 4.78 -7.46
C HIS A 183 11.40 4.58 -8.98
N TRP A 184 11.49 3.33 -9.45
CA TRP A 184 11.61 3.03 -10.88
C TRP A 184 10.61 1.99 -11.37
N GLN A 185 10.24 1.03 -10.53
CA GLN A 185 9.35 -0.04 -10.95
C GLN A 185 7.89 0.39 -10.76
N PRO A 186 7.07 0.43 -11.82
CA PRO A 186 5.64 0.64 -11.64
C PRO A 186 5.03 -0.57 -10.92
N MET A 187 4.02 -0.32 -10.09
CA MET A 187 3.37 -1.33 -9.24
C MET A 187 1.87 -1.41 -9.52
N GLU A 188 1.31 -2.62 -9.47
CA GLU A 188 -0.13 -2.84 -9.39
C GLU A 188 -0.57 -2.72 -7.93
N LEU A 189 -1.80 -2.23 -7.70
CA LEU A 189 -2.46 -2.31 -6.41
C LEU A 189 -3.19 -3.65 -6.30
N LYS A 190 -2.91 -4.43 -5.26
CA LYS A 190 -3.39 -5.81 -5.10
C LYS A 190 -3.98 -6.08 -3.74
N MET A 191 -5.16 -6.72 -3.68
CA MET A 191 -5.81 -7.20 -2.45
C MET A 191 -5.93 -8.70 -2.45
N SER A 192 -5.60 -9.35 -1.34
CA SER A 192 -5.75 -10.79 -1.19
C SER A 192 -6.18 -11.19 0.22
N ILE A 193 -6.70 -12.41 0.31
CA ILE A 193 -6.93 -13.13 1.57
C ILE A 193 -6.41 -14.56 1.43
N TRP A 194 -5.63 -15.04 2.38
CA TRP A 194 -4.92 -16.32 2.26
C TRP A 194 -4.51 -16.94 3.61
N ASN A 195 -4.01 -18.18 3.54
CA ASN A 195 -3.55 -18.97 4.69
C ASN A 195 -2.12 -18.57 5.12
N GLY A 196 -2.00 -17.80 6.21
CA GLY A 196 -0.72 -17.48 6.84
C GLY A 196 -0.46 -18.24 8.13
N GLU A 197 -1.09 -19.40 8.37
CA GLU A 197 -1.10 -20.07 9.67
C GLU A 197 0.27 -20.50 10.21
N ASP A 198 1.30 -20.51 9.36
CA ASP A 198 2.67 -20.82 9.76
C ASP A 198 3.39 -19.66 10.46
N TRP A 199 2.83 -18.44 10.42
CA TRP A 199 3.48 -17.28 11.02
C TRP A 199 2.53 -16.17 11.51
N ALA A 200 1.33 -16.04 10.94
CA ALA A 200 0.46 -14.88 11.10
C ALA A 200 -0.01 -14.66 12.55
N THR A 201 -0.48 -15.71 13.22
CA THR A 201 -0.99 -15.60 14.60
C THR A 201 -0.04 -16.26 15.59
N ASP A 202 0.40 -15.49 16.59
CA ASP A 202 1.35 -15.93 17.63
C ASP A 202 2.65 -16.54 17.08
N GLY A 203 3.12 -16.04 15.93
CA GLY A 203 4.28 -16.60 15.24
C GLY A 203 4.04 -18.01 14.69
N GLY A 204 2.79 -18.33 14.31
CA GLY A 204 2.39 -19.61 13.72
C GLY A 204 1.95 -20.68 14.73
N LYS A 205 1.90 -20.36 16.02
CA LYS A 205 1.46 -21.30 17.07
C LYS A 205 -0.04 -21.56 17.02
N THR A 206 -0.81 -20.55 16.63
CA THR A 206 -2.27 -20.64 16.54
C THR A 206 -2.65 -20.83 15.07
N LYS A 207 -3.25 -21.98 14.76
CA LYS A 207 -3.63 -22.39 13.41
C LYS A 207 -5.06 -21.98 13.06
N ILE A 208 -5.41 -22.07 11.78
CA ILE A 208 -6.76 -21.79 11.31
C ILE A 208 -7.75 -22.81 11.88
N ASP A 209 -8.82 -22.32 12.50
CA ASP A 209 -9.99 -23.14 12.81
C ASP A 209 -10.97 -23.10 11.64
N TRP A 210 -10.85 -24.08 10.74
CA TRP A 210 -11.70 -24.15 9.56
C TRP A 210 -13.18 -24.38 9.85
N SER A 211 -13.58 -24.72 11.08
CA SER A 211 -15.00 -24.74 11.45
C SER A 211 -15.63 -23.35 11.49
N LYS A 212 -14.80 -22.30 11.41
CA LYS A 212 -15.20 -20.88 11.37
C LYS A 212 -15.23 -20.31 9.95
N ALA A 213 -14.83 -21.08 8.95
CA ALA A 213 -14.95 -20.68 7.56
C ALA A 213 -16.44 -20.56 7.14
N PRO A 214 -16.77 -19.72 6.16
CA PRO A 214 -15.84 -18.87 5.40
C PRO A 214 -15.39 -17.63 6.19
N PHE A 215 -14.12 -17.28 6.01
CA PHE A 215 -13.57 -16.01 6.49
C PHE A 215 -13.79 -14.96 5.41
N VAL A 216 -14.41 -13.84 5.78
CA VAL A 216 -14.80 -12.81 4.81
C VAL A 216 -14.23 -11.45 5.23
N ALA A 217 -13.37 -10.88 4.39
CA ALA A 217 -12.98 -9.49 4.46
C ALA A 217 -13.78 -8.69 3.42
N THR A 218 -14.16 -7.46 3.76
CA THR A 218 -14.96 -6.61 2.86
C THR A 218 -14.24 -5.32 2.56
N LEU A 219 -14.26 -4.95 1.28
CA LEU A 219 -13.67 -3.74 0.73
C LEU A 219 -14.80 -2.80 0.31
N GLY A 220 -14.73 -1.55 0.75
CA GLY A 220 -15.70 -0.50 0.42
C GLY A 220 -15.18 0.44 -0.66
N ASN A 221 -15.69 1.67 -0.68
CA ASN A 221 -15.20 2.68 -1.62
C ASN A 221 -13.68 2.87 -1.48
N TYR A 222 -12.99 2.88 -2.62
CA TYR A 222 -11.58 3.20 -2.73
C TYR A 222 -11.37 4.51 -3.51
N LYS A 223 -10.17 5.08 -3.36
CA LYS A 223 -9.68 6.18 -4.19
C LYS A 223 -8.26 5.88 -4.64
N ILE A 224 -8.04 5.89 -5.94
CA ILE A 224 -6.70 5.82 -6.54
C ILE A 224 -6.45 7.19 -7.18
N ASP A 225 -5.57 7.97 -6.57
CA ASP A 225 -5.12 9.28 -7.05
C ASP A 225 -3.63 9.18 -7.37
N ALA A 226 -3.34 8.63 -8.55
CA ALA A 226 -2.01 8.12 -8.87
C ALA A 226 -1.63 8.33 -10.34
N CYS A 227 -0.33 8.28 -10.62
CA CYS A 227 0.15 8.35 -12.00
C CYS A 227 0.16 6.96 -12.64
N VAL A 228 -0.69 6.77 -13.64
CA VAL A 228 -0.71 5.58 -14.49
C VAL A 228 0.56 5.51 -15.32
N TRP A 229 1.24 4.37 -15.25
CA TRP A 229 2.46 4.13 -16.01
C TRP A 229 2.17 4.06 -17.51
N LYS A 230 2.80 4.95 -18.28
CA LYS A 230 2.72 4.99 -19.77
C LYS A 230 4.07 4.76 -20.45
N GLY A 231 4.96 3.96 -19.83
CA GLY A 231 6.25 3.59 -20.40
C GLY A 231 7.40 4.58 -20.19
N ASN A 232 7.15 5.73 -19.54
CA ASN A 232 8.20 6.70 -19.24
C ASN A 232 8.00 7.32 -17.85
N ALA A 233 8.96 7.08 -16.95
CA ALA A 233 8.93 7.56 -15.58
C ALA A 233 8.87 9.09 -15.48
N ARG A 234 9.38 9.82 -16.47
CA ARG A 234 9.36 11.28 -16.47
C ARG A 234 7.94 11.83 -16.30
N PHE A 235 6.93 11.16 -16.85
CA PHE A 235 5.54 11.62 -16.76
C PHE A 235 5.03 11.63 -15.31
N CYS A 236 5.43 10.66 -14.49
CA CYS A 236 5.00 10.54 -13.10
C CYS A 236 5.87 11.29 -12.09
N ARG A 237 7.01 11.81 -12.53
CA ARG A 237 7.99 12.49 -11.69
C ARG A 237 7.90 14.01 -11.75
N VAL A 238 7.03 14.55 -12.59
CA VAL A 238 6.81 16.00 -12.70
C VAL A 238 6.09 16.50 -11.46
N GLU A 239 6.53 17.64 -10.93
CA GLU A 239 5.74 18.41 -9.97
C GLU A 239 4.66 19.21 -10.72
N SER A 240 3.39 18.94 -10.43
CA SER A 240 2.25 19.64 -11.01
C SER A 240 1.05 19.56 -10.06
N GLU A 241 -0.05 20.26 -10.36
CA GLU A 241 -1.31 20.08 -9.62
C GLU A 241 -1.84 18.65 -9.71
N ASN A 242 -1.68 18.02 -10.88
CA ASN A 242 -2.07 16.65 -11.16
C ASN A 242 -1.18 15.60 -10.45
N HIS A 243 0.00 15.99 -9.97
CA HIS A 243 0.92 15.17 -9.19
C HIS A 243 1.25 15.87 -7.87
N TRP A 244 0.22 16.31 -7.16
CA TRP A 244 0.34 17.09 -5.92
C TRP A 244 1.22 16.40 -4.86
N TRP A 245 1.30 15.06 -4.90
CA TRP A 245 2.15 14.26 -4.01
C TRP A 245 3.66 14.48 -4.22
N ASN A 246 4.09 14.99 -5.38
CA ASN A 246 5.50 15.29 -5.63
C ASN A 246 5.91 16.68 -5.12
N LYS A 247 4.94 17.58 -4.85
CA LYS A 247 5.22 18.93 -4.37
C LYS A 247 5.95 18.93 -3.02
N GLY A 248 6.73 19.97 -2.75
CA GLY A 248 7.51 20.11 -1.52
C GLY A 248 6.69 19.96 -0.23
N GLN A 249 5.41 20.33 -0.23
CA GLN A 249 4.51 20.15 0.93
C GLN A 249 4.28 18.67 1.29
N SER A 250 4.38 17.77 0.32
CA SER A 250 4.19 16.32 0.49
C SER A 250 5.52 15.56 0.68
N SER A 251 6.65 16.28 0.77
CA SER A 251 7.99 15.71 0.93
C SER A 251 8.27 15.19 2.35
N THR A 252 7.49 15.62 3.34
CA THR A 252 7.59 15.21 4.74
C THR A 252 6.23 15.30 5.42
N LEU A 253 6.08 14.64 6.56
CA LEU A 253 4.91 14.79 7.41
C LEU A 253 4.75 16.22 7.93
N THR A 254 3.52 16.72 7.96
CA THR A 254 3.14 17.97 8.64
C THR A 254 3.37 17.87 10.15
N TRP A 255 3.40 19.02 10.85
CA TRP A 255 3.56 19.04 12.31
C TRP A 255 2.50 18.23 13.06
N THR A 256 1.24 18.28 12.62
CA THR A 256 0.14 17.49 13.21
C THR A 256 0.35 16.01 12.96
N GLN A 257 0.68 15.62 11.72
CA GLN A 257 0.99 14.23 11.36
C GLN A 257 2.17 13.67 12.17
N ARG A 258 3.22 14.48 12.41
CA ARG A 258 4.37 14.06 13.25
C ARG A 258 3.97 13.77 14.69
N ARG A 259 3.03 14.53 15.27
CA ARG A 259 2.52 14.28 16.63
C ARG A 259 1.76 12.95 16.70
N LEU A 260 0.87 12.71 15.74
CA LEU A 260 0.12 11.46 15.63
C LEU A 260 1.05 10.26 15.38
N PHE A 261 2.01 10.41 14.47
CA PHE A 261 3.04 9.42 14.22
C PHE A 261 3.79 9.04 15.52
N LYS A 262 4.28 10.03 16.28
CA LYS A 262 4.93 9.77 17.58
C LYS A 262 4.02 9.05 18.57
N TRP A 263 2.72 9.36 18.58
CA TRP A 263 1.75 8.68 19.42
C TRP A 263 1.60 7.20 19.03
N VAL A 264 1.47 6.87 17.73
CA VAL A 264 1.44 5.48 17.25
C VAL A 264 2.72 4.75 17.66
N ARG A 265 3.88 5.36 17.39
CA ARG A 265 5.19 4.77 17.70
C ARG A 265 5.38 4.50 19.21
N LYS A 266 4.76 5.31 20.07
CA LYS A 266 4.86 5.16 21.53
C LYS A 266 3.89 4.14 22.12
N TYR A 267 2.65 4.10 21.63
CA TYR A 267 1.57 3.36 22.28
C TYR A 267 1.08 2.13 21.51
N HIS A 268 1.37 2.04 20.22
CA HIS A 268 0.79 1.02 19.33
C HIS A 268 1.81 0.13 18.66
N LEU A 269 3.06 0.58 18.49
CA LEU A 269 4.13 -0.21 17.89
C LEU A 269 4.54 -1.40 18.76
N THR A 270 4.45 -2.60 18.20
CA THR A 270 4.78 -3.86 18.87
C THR A 270 6.04 -4.52 18.32
N TYR A 271 6.37 -4.28 17.05
CA TYR A 271 7.61 -4.74 16.42
C TYR A 271 8.16 -3.70 15.45
N ASP A 272 9.48 -3.58 15.41
CA ASP A 272 10.18 -2.77 14.42
C ASP A 272 11.49 -3.45 14.04
N TYR A 273 11.63 -3.80 12.77
CA TYR A 273 12.87 -4.35 12.23
C TYR A 273 14.10 -3.49 12.57
N CYS A 274 13.95 -2.17 12.66
CA CYS A 274 15.04 -1.26 13.02
C CYS A 274 15.54 -1.37 14.48
N MET A 275 14.85 -2.14 15.32
CA MET A 275 15.24 -2.42 16.70
C MET A 275 15.65 -3.90 16.90
N ASP A 276 15.58 -4.72 15.85
CA ASP A 276 15.85 -6.15 15.89
C ASP A 276 17.33 -6.46 15.59
N ASN A 277 18.19 -6.15 16.55
CA ASN A 277 19.63 -6.38 16.43
C ASN A 277 19.98 -7.87 16.22
N GLN A 278 19.15 -8.78 16.72
CA GLN A 278 19.37 -10.22 16.60
C GLN A 278 19.18 -10.66 15.15
N ARG A 279 18.07 -10.26 14.51
CA ARG A 279 17.80 -10.58 13.11
C ARG A 279 18.90 -10.07 12.18
N PHE A 280 19.38 -8.86 12.41
CA PHE A 280 20.38 -8.21 11.56
C PHE A 280 21.83 -8.41 12.00
N GLN A 281 22.10 -9.23 13.03
CA GLN A 281 23.45 -9.47 13.54
C GLN A 281 24.22 -8.16 13.86
N ASN A 282 23.51 -7.16 14.41
CA ASN A 282 23.98 -5.79 14.65
C ASN A 282 24.36 -4.97 13.39
N ASN A 283 24.07 -5.47 12.18
CA ASN A 283 24.27 -4.76 10.91
C ASN A 283 22.94 -4.22 10.37
N MET A 284 22.43 -3.19 11.05
CA MET A 284 21.11 -2.64 10.74
C MET A 284 21.05 -2.00 9.35
N PRO A 285 19.91 -2.10 8.64
CA PRO A 285 19.70 -1.36 7.40
C PRO A 285 19.96 0.14 7.57
N ILE A 286 20.65 0.76 6.61
CA ILE A 286 21.16 2.13 6.75
C ILE A 286 20.05 3.15 7.05
N GLU A 287 18.85 2.94 6.50
CA GLU A 287 17.69 3.80 6.70
C GLU A 287 17.16 3.80 8.14
N CYS A 288 17.55 2.83 8.96
CA CYS A 288 17.21 2.78 10.39
C CYS A 288 17.88 3.91 11.19
N SER A 289 19.08 4.33 10.77
CA SER A 289 19.83 5.42 11.40
C SER A 289 19.45 6.82 10.89
N LEU A 290 18.64 6.89 9.83
CA LEU A 290 18.33 8.13 9.13
C LEU A 290 17.00 8.74 9.60
N PRO A 291 16.80 10.07 9.41
CA PRO A 291 15.57 10.75 9.81
C PRO A 291 14.32 10.08 9.20
N LYS A 292 13.27 9.93 10.01
CA LYS A 292 11.99 9.33 9.58
C LYS A 292 11.02 10.33 8.97
N TYR A 293 11.21 11.63 9.17
CA TYR A 293 10.46 12.75 8.54
C TYR A 293 11.29 14.03 8.60
#